data_AF-A0A527H640-F1
#
_entry.id   AF-A0A527H640-F1
#
_cell.length_a   1.000
_cell.length_b   1.000
_cell.length_c   1.000
_cell.angle_alpha   90.00
_cell.angle_beta   90.00
_cell.angle_gamma   90.00
#
_symmetry.space_group_name_H-M   'P 1'
#
loop_
_entity.id
_entity.type
_entity.pdbx_description
1 polymer ?
#
loop_
_entity_poly.entity_id
_entity_poly.type
_entity_poly.pdbx_seq_one_letter_code
_entity_poly.pdbx_strand_id
1 'polypeptide(L)'
;MDLPFRDELALMPDLRHRLRQLRWFRATFRGSAKVVSDTFGVRFEIDEAKLTRAFLDWVEIMEAQKRFAAIDRADFIVFAAGLVLRELIKQAPAREISSLTQLIETETNAGTLEIVRFWPEGFLYTNYCVSVISAIHEQEFGT
;
A
#
# COMPACT_ATOMS: atom_id res chain seq x y z
N MET A 1 0.62 1.43 13.79
CA MET A 1 1.87 0.97 13.14
C MET A 1 2.40 2.16 12.38
N ASP A 2 3.27 2.95 13.00
CA ASP A 2 3.83 4.14 12.37
C ASP A 2 5.11 3.74 11.64
N LEU A 3 4.95 3.34 10.38
CA LEU A 3 6.09 3.24 9.48
C LEU A 3 6.34 4.63 8.86
N PRO A 4 7.60 5.04 8.69
CA PRO A 4 7.96 6.37 8.18
C PRO A 4 7.40 6.63 6.76
N PHE A 5 6.99 5.58 6.05
CA PHE A 5 6.40 5.67 4.72
C PHE A 5 5.13 6.53 4.66
N ARG A 6 4.28 6.54 5.70
CA ARG A 6 3.10 7.42 5.72
C ARG A 6 3.52 8.89 5.70
N ASP A 7 4.49 9.25 6.54
CA ASP A 7 4.95 10.64 6.68
C ASP A 7 5.62 11.13 5.39
N GLU A 8 6.36 10.25 4.70
CA GLU A 8 6.89 10.53 3.35
C GLU A 8 5.78 10.81 2.33
N LEU A 9 4.71 10.02 2.35
CA LEU A 9 3.55 10.22 1.46
C LEU A 9 2.80 11.53 1.78
N ALA A 10 2.63 11.87 3.06
CA ALA A 10 1.92 13.08 3.48
C ALA A 10 2.61 14.37 2.99
N LEU A 11 3.94 14.34 2.83
CA LEU A 11 4.71 15.45 2.25
C LEU A 11 4.59 15.57 0.72
N MET A 12 4.05 14.56 0.02
CA MET A 12 3.90 14.59 -1.43
C MET A 12 2.70 15.44 -1.84
N PRO A 13 2.88 16.59 -2.52
CA PRO A 13 1.74 17.41 -2.89
C PRO A 13 0.87 16.71 -3.92
N ASP A 14 -0.44 16.83 -3.74
CA ASP A 14 -1.46 16.29 -4.64
C ASP A 14 -1.40 14.75 -4.80
N LEU A 15 -1.19 14.05 -3.68
CA LEU A 15 -0.96 12.61 -3.64
C LEU A 15 -2.06 11.82 -4.36
N ARG A 16 -3.33 12.17 -4.15
CA ARG A 16 -4.48 11.51 -4.79
C ARG A 16 -4.37 11.47 -6.31
N HIS A 17 -4.10 12.62 -6.96
CA HIS A 17 -4.00 12.64 -8.42
C HIS A 17 -2.74 11.95 -8.91
N ARG A 18 -1.63 12.04 -8.16
CA ARG A 18 -0.39 11.33 -8.49
C ARG A 18 -0.58 9.82 -8.48
N LEU A 19 -1.25 9.26 -7.47
CA LEU A 19 -1.47 7.82 -7.37
C LEU A 19 -2.35 7.24 -8.48
N ARG A 20 -3.12 8.08 -9.19
CA ARG A 20 -3.84 7.69 -10.42
C ARG A 20 -2.95 7.64 -11.65
N GLN A 21 -1.66 7.93 -11.51
CA GLN A 21 -0.65 7.78 -12.56
C GLN A 21 0.18 6.53 -12.27
N LEU A 22 0.22 5.60 -13.23
CA LEU A 22 0.91 4.32 -13.08
C LEU A 22 2.36 4.46 -12.59
N ARG A 23 3.09 5.46 -13.09
CA ARG A 23 4.48 5.73 -12.69
C ARG A 23 4.61 5.97 -11.18
N TRP A 24 3.72 6.78 -10.62
CA TRP A 24 3.75 7.12 -9.21
C TRP A 24 3.26 5.95 -8.36
N PHE A 25 2.18 5.28 -8.77
CA PHE A 25 1.70 4.08 -8.08
C PHE A 25 2.81 3.01 -7.94
N ARG A 26 3.55 2.74 -9.01
CA ARG A 26 4.70 1.81 -8.98
C ARG A 26 5.81 2.31 -8.06
N ALA A 27 6.13 3.60 -8.13
CA ALA A 27 7.18 4.19 -7.30
C ALA A 27 6.84 4.13 -5.81
N THR A 28 5.62 4.48 -5.41
CA THR A 28 5.17 4.45 -4.02
C THR A 28 5.05 3.02 -3.51
N PHE A 29 4.56 2.08 -4.33
CA PHE A 29 4.51 0.66 -3.95
C PHE A 29 5.91 0.10 -3.66
N ARG A 30 6.90 0.40 -4.53
CA ARG A 30 8.30 0.01 -4.30
C ARG A 30 8.90 0.70 -3.07
N GLY A 31 8.55 1.96 -2.82
CA GLY A 31 8.95 2.68 -1.61
C GLY A 31 8.44 1.98 -0.35
N SER A 32 7.17 1.60 -0.33
CA SER A 32 6.59 0.81 0.77
C SER A 32 7.30 -0.53 0.95
N ALA A 33 7.54 -1.27 -0.15
CA ALA A 33 8.26 -2.54 -0.09
C ALA A 33 9.66 -2.37 0.49
N LYS A 34 10.38 -1.30 0.12
CA LYS A 34 11.69 -0.98 0.69
C LYS A 34 11.60 -0.67 2.19
N VAL A 35 10.64 0.13 2.63
CA VAL A 35 10.49 0.45 4.07
C VAL A 35 10.15 -0.80 4.87
N VAL A 36 9.26 -1.66 4.37
CA VAL A 36 8.93 -2.95 4.99
C VAL A 36 10.16 -3.84 5.04
N SER A 37 10.95 -3.89 3.96
CA SER A 37 12.21 -4.65 3.90
C SER A 37 13.24 -4.16 4.91
N ASP A 38 13.45 -2.85 4.99
CA ASP A 38 14.45 -2.25 5.89
C ASP A 38 14.01 -2.40 7.36
N THR A 39 12.71 -2.34 7.65
CA THR A 39 12.16 -2.43 9.02
C THR A 39 12.10 -3.86 9.52
N PHE A 40 11.67 -4.78 8.67
CA PHE A 40 11.36 -6.15 9.04
C PHE A 40 12.23 -7.16 8.30
N GLY A 41 13.41 -6.83 7.79
CA GLY A 41 14.38 -7.80 7.25
C GLY A 41 13.88 -8.74 6.14
N VAL A 42 12.71 -8.49 5.54
CA VAL A 42 12.13 -9.28 4.45
C VAL A 42 12.56 -8.72 3.10
N ARG A 43 12.66 -9.55 2.07
CA ARG A 43 12.95 -9.09 0.71
C ARG A 43 11.87 -9.54 -0.24
N PHE A 44 11.47 -8.63 -1.13
CA PHE A 44 10.44 -8.88 -2.14
C PHE A 44 11.03 -8.80 -3.54
N GLU A 45 10.66 -9.75 -4.38
CA GLU A 45 10.66 -9.61 -5.82
C GLU A 45 9.30 -9.04 -6.26
N ILE A 46 9.32 -8.01 -7.12
CA ILE A 46 8.10 -7.36 -7.61
C ILE A 46 7.97 -7.64 -9.11
N ASP A 47 6.89 -8.32 -9.49
CA ASP A 47 6.47 -8.52 -10.87
C ASP A 47 5.74 -7.26 -11.37
N GLU A 48 6.43 -6.52 -12.23
CA GLU A 48 5.94 -5.26 -12.78
C GLU A 48 4.73 -5.39 -13.69
N ALA A 49 4.58 -6.53 -14.36
CA ALA A 49 3.43 -6.78 -15.22
C ALA A 49 2.17 -7.00 -14.37
N LYS A 50 2.28 -7.81 -13.30
CA LYS A 50 1.21 -8.01 -12.33
C LYS A 50 0.85 -6.73 -11.58
N LEU A 51 1.85 -5.94 -11.18
CA LEU A 51 1.61 -4.66 -10.49
C LEU A 51 0.89 -3.68 -11.40
N THR A 52 1.27 -3.63 -12.68
CA THR A 52 0.58 -2.83 -13.69
C THR A 52 -0.85 -3.32 -13.91
N ARG A 53 -1.07 -4.65 -13.96
CA ARG A 53 -2.42 -5.22 -14.10
C ARG A 53 -3.31 -4.85 -12.92
N ALA A 54 -2.81 -4.98 -11.68
CA ALA A 54 -3.54 -4.60 -10.48
C ALA A 54 -3.97 -3.12 -10.50
N PHE A 55 -3.07 -2.24 -10.94
CA PHE A 55 -3.36 -0.81 -11.10
C PHE A 55 -4.47 -0.56 -12.14
N LEU A 56 -4.37 -1.18 -13.32
CA LEU A 56 -5.36 -0.98 -14.39
C LEU A 56 -6.73 -1.49 -13.99
N ASP A 57 -6.80 -2.70 -13.41
CA ASP A 57 -8.05 -3.29 -12.91
C ASP A 57 -8.69 -2.39 -11.82
N TRP A 58 -7.88 -1.80 -10.94
CA TRP A 58 -8.35 -0.84 -9.94
C TRP A 58 -8.93 0.44 -10.55
N VAL A 59 -8.17 1.09 -11.44
CA VAL A 59 -8.57 2.36 -12.06
C VAL A 59 -9.88 2.20 -12.83
N GLU A 60 -10.03 1.09 -13.57
CA GLU A 60 -11.26 0.81 -14.33
C GLU A 60 -12.49 0.77 -13.42
N ILE A 61 -12.41 0.04 -12.30
CA ILE A 61 -13.53 -0.12 -11.36
C ILE A 61 -13.81 1.19 -10.62
N MET A 62 -12.77 1.92 -10.21
CA MET A 62 -12.90 3.20 -9.55
C MET A 62 -13.55 4.25 -10.47
N GLU A 63 -13.15 4.31 -11.75
CA GLU A 63 -13.76 5.23 -12.73
C GLU A 63 -15.24 4.92 -12.97
N ALA A 64 -15.61 3.65 -13.07
CA ALA A 64 -16.99 3.22 -13.23
C ALA A 64 -17.88 3.64 -12.04
N GLN A 65 -17.28 3.82 -10.86
CA GLN A 65 -17.98 4.15 -9.61
C GLN A 65 -17.74 5.57 -9.10
N LYS A 66 -17.04 6.43 -9.86
CA LYS A 66 -16.65 7.79 -9.44
C LYS A 66 -17.79 8.69 -8.99
N ARG A 67 -19.03 8.41 -9.41
CA ARG A 67 -20.23 9.15 -8.98
C ARG A 67 -20.44 9.11 -7.47
N PHE A 68 -19.97 8.07 -6.79
CA PHE A 68 -20.11 7.94 -5.33
C PHE A 68 -19.24 8.94 -4.57
N ALA A 69 -18.14 9.43 -5.17
CA ALA A 69 -17.31 10.48 -4.59
C ALA A 69 -18.06 11.81 -4.39
N ALA A 70 -19.17 12.03 -5.13
CA ALA A 70 -20.02 13.20 -4.97
C ALA A 70 -21.03 13.07 -3.82
N ILE A 71 -21.22 11.86 -3.29
CA ILE A 71 -22.12 11.57 -2.17
C ILE A 71 -21.36 11.71 -0.86
N ASP A 72 -20.28 10.94 -0.71
CA ASP A 72 -19.35 11.01 0.41
C ASP A 72 -17.94 10.76 -0.10
N ARG A 73 -17.12 11.81 -0.07
CA ARG A 73 -15.77 11.76 -0.60
C ARG A 73 -14.81 11.00 0.31
N ALA A 74 -14.95 11.16 1.63
CA ALA A 74 -14.07 10.51 2.59
C ALA A 74 -14.31 8.99 2.57
N ASP A 75 -15.58 8.57 2.57
CA ASP A 75 -15.93 7.15 2.44
C ASP A 75 -15.49 6.58 1.09
N PHE A 76 -15.65 7.33 0.00
CA PHE A 76 -15.19 6.87 -1.32
C PHE A 76 -13.67 6.64 -1.40
N ILE A 77 -12.86 7.42 -0.68
CA ILE A 77 -11.40 7.22 -0.62
C ILE A 77 -11.07 5.89 0.05
N VAL A 78 -11.72 5.58 1.19
CA VAL A 78 -11.56 4.30 1.89
C VAL A 78 -12.00 3.14 0.99
N PHE A 79 -13.15 3.27 0.34
CA PHE A 79 -13.66 2.31 -0.63
C PHE A 79 -12.65 2.06 -1.77
N ALA A 80 -12.14 3.13 -2.39
CA ALA A 80 -11.20 3.05 -3.50
C ALA A 80 -9.90 2.33 -3.11
N ALA A 81 -9.42 2.52 -1.88
CA ALA A 81 -8.24 1.82 -1.40
C ALA A 81 -8.49 0.35 -1.06
N GLY A 82 -9.69 0.01 -0.59
CA GLY A 82 -10.15 -1.37 -0.51
C GLY A 82 -10.15 -2.09 -1.87
N LEU A 83 -10.50 -1.37 -2.95
CA LEU A 83 -10.38 -1.90 -4.31
C LEU A 83 -8.92 -2.17 -4.70
N VAL A 84 -7.99 -1.25 -4.40
CA VAL A 84 -6.56 -1.47 -4.64
C VAL A 84 -6.08 -2.72 -3.91
N LEU A 85 -6.40 -2.86 -2.63
CA LEU A 85 -6.00 -4.01 -1.82
C LEU A 85 -6.51 -5.32 -2.43
N ARG A 86 -7.78 -5.35 -2.86
CA ARG A 86 -8.36 -6.52 -3.54
C ARG A 86 -7.58 -6.89 -4.80
N GLU A 87 -7.27 -5.92 -5.66
CA GLU A 87 -6.54 -6.20 -6.90
C GLU A 87 -5.07 -6.59 -6.65
N LEU A 88 -4.41 -6.02 -5.63
CA LEU A 88 -3.08 -6.45 -5.21
C LEU A 88 -3.08 -7.91 -4.72
N ILE A 89 -4.05 -8.30 -3.89
CA ILE A 89 -4.19 -9.69 -3.42
C ILE A 89 -4.46 -10.63 -4.59
N LYS A 90 -5.37 -10.26 -5.49
CA LYS A 90 -5.76 -11.08 -6.65
C LYS A 90 -4.62 -11.27 -7.64
N GLN A 91 -3.88 -10.22 -7.97
CA GLN A 91 -2.79 -10.28 -8.93
C GLN A 91 -1.48 -10.80 -8.32
N ALA A 92 -1.32 -10.66 -6.99
CA ALA A 92 -0.14 -11.05 -6.22
C ALA A 92 1.18 -10.59 -6.88
N PRO A 93 1.42 -9.27 -6.99
CA PRO A 93 2.57 -8.73 -7.70
C PRO A 93 3.89 -8.81 -6.93
N ALA A 94 3.86 -9.01 -5.61
CA ALA A 94 5.05 -9.22 -4.81
C ALA A 94 5.19 -10.70 -4.42
N ARG A 95 6.45 -11.14 -4.29
CA ARG A 95 6.80 -12.45 -3.77
C ARG A 95 7.99 -12.31 -2.82
N GLU A 96 7.87 -12.89 -1.64
CA GLU A 96 8.97 -12.94 -0.69
C GLU A 96 10.09 -13.86 -1.21
N ILE A 97 11.35 -13.42 -1.02
CA ILE A 97 12.56 -14.12 -1.51
C ILE A 97 13.65 -14.25 -0.45
N SER A 98 13.41 -13.81 0.78
CA SER A 98 14.35 -14.00 1.88
C SER A 98 14.18 -15.38 2.52
N SER A 99 15.24 -15.93 3.08
CA SER A 99 15.08 -16.81 4.23
C SER A 99 14.89 -15.88 5.43
N LEU A 100 13.75 -15.96 6.13
CA LEU A 100 13.30 -15.10 7.26
C LEU A 100 14.25 -15.08 8.49
N THR A 101 15.52 -15.39 8.32
CA THR A 101 16.48 -15.71 9.39
C THR A 101 17.04 -14.49 10.13
N GLN A 102 16.66 -13.26 9.75
CA GLN A 102 17.26 -12.02 10.27
C GLN A 102 16.26 -11.02 10.88
N LEU A 103 15.08 -11.49 11.32
CA LEU A 103 14.12 -10.63 12.02
C LEU A 103 14.57 -10.40 13.46
N ILE A 104 14.91 -9.16 13.83
CA ILE A 104 15.18 -8.79 15.23
C ILE A 104 13.84 -8.53 15.92
N GLU A 105 13.42 -9.47 16.76
CA GLU A 105 12.22 -9.37 17.57
C GLU A 105 12.47 -8.55 18.83
N THR A 106 11.62 -7.55 19.05
CA THR A 106 11.53 -6.74 20.25
C THR A 106 10.11 -6.85 20.80
N GLU A 107 9.92 -6.60 22.10
CA GLU A 107 8.58 -6.64 22.70
C GLU A 107 7.58 -5.69 21.99
N THR A 108 8.07 -4.59 21.44
CA THR A 108 7.24 -3.59 20.73
C THR A 108 6.81 -4.04 19.33
N ASN A 109 7.55 -4.93 18.67
CA ASN A 109 7.26 -5.36 17.30
C ASN A 109 6.81 -6.83 17.18
N ALA A 110 6.80 -7.61 18.27
CA ALA A 110 6.52 -9.05 18.28
C ALA A 110 5.23 -9.43 17.51
N GLY A 111 4.10 -8.78 17.81
CA GLY A 111 2.83 -9.05 17.12
C GLY A 111 2.85 -8.64 15.63
N THR A 112 3.60 -7.59 15.29
CA THR A 112 3.76 -7.19 13.88
C THR A 112 4.63 -8.19 13.13
N LEU A 113 5.71 -8.67 13.75
CA LEU A 113 6.59 -9.69 13.18
C LEU A 113 5.88 -11.02 12.99
N GLU A 114 4.96 -11.39 13.87
CA GLU A 114 4.11 -12.57 13.69
C GLU A 114 3.30 -12.48 12.38
N ILE A 115 2.67 -11.32 12.12
CA ILE A 115 1.91 -11.09 10.87
C ILE A 115 2.85 -11.14 9.66
N VAL A 116 4.00 -10.48 9.74
CA VAL A 116 5.00 -10.48 8.65
C VAL A 116 5.49 -11.90 8.37
N ARG A 117 5.74 -12.72 9.40
CA ARG A 117 6.15 -14.13 9.24
C ARG A 117 5.05 -14.99 8.63
N PHE A 118 3.79 -14.72 9.00
CA PHE A 118 2.64 -15.48 8.50
C PHE A 118 2.35 -15.19 7.02
N TRP A 119 2.32 -13.91 6.62
CA TRP A 119 2.04 -13.52 5.24
C TRP A 119 2.72 -12.18 4.87
N PRO A 120 4.00 -12.21 4.47
CA PRO A 120 4.78 -11.01 4.17
C PRO A 120 4.15 -10.14 3.07
N GLU A 121 3.62 -10.77 2.02
CA GLU A 121 2.99 -10.06 0.90
C GLU A 121 1.69 -9.40 1.32
N GLY A 122 0.86 -10.10 2.08
CA GLY A 122 -0.39 -9.54 2.60
C GLY A 122 -0.15 -8.36 3.53
N PHE A 123 0.91 -8.45 4.35
CA PHE A 123 1.36 -7.34 5.17
C PHE A 123 1.78 -6.14 4.32
N LEU A 124 2.62 -6.34 3.29
CA LEU A 124 3.05 -5.30 2.37
C LEU A 124 1.86 -4.59 1.70
N TYR A 125 0.92 -5.35 1.15
CA TYR A 125 -0.24 -4.79 0.45
C TYR A 125 -1.13 -3.99 1.40
N THR A 126 -1.42 -4.54 2.58
CA THR A 126 -2.25 -3.88 3.59
C THR A 126 -1.58 -2.61 4.09
N ASN A 127 -0.30 -2.68 4.46
CA ASN A 127 0.45 -1.54 4.95
C ASN A 127 0.54 -0.42 3.91
N TYR A 128 0.78 -0.77 2.64
CA TYR A 128 0.78 0.19 1.54
C TYR A 128 -0.56 0.92 1.43
N CYS A 129 -1.67 0.16 1.36
CA CYS A 129 -3.01 0.73 1.24
C CYS A 129 -3.38 1.61 2.44
N VAL A 130 -3.14 1.16 3.67
CA VAL A 130 -3.42 1.93 4.89
C VAL A 130 -2.58 3.22 4.92
N SER A 131 -1.28 3.14 4.63
CA SER A 131 -0.40 4.32 4.61
C SER A 131 -0.85 5.35 3.59
N VAL A 132 -1.26 4.90 2.40
CA VAL A 132 -1.79 5.76 1.34
C VAL A 132 -3.10 6.43 1.76
N ILE A 133 -4.07 5.68 2.32
CA ILE A 133 -5.35 6.23 2.76
C ILE A 133 -5.11 7.28 3.85
N SER A 134 -4.32 6.93 4.87
CA SER A 134 -4.02 7.85 5.97
C SER A 134 -3.41 9.16 5.46
N ALA A 135 -2.41 9.08 4.56
CA ALA A 135 -1.80 10.27 3.98
C ALA A 135 -2.78 11.10 3.12
N ILE A 136 -3.65 10.46 2.34
CA ILE A 136 -4.68 11.18 1.56
C ILE A 136 -5.70 11.84 2.50
N HIS A 137 -6.14 11.15 3.55
CA HIS A 137 -7.09 11.69 4.51
C HIS A 137 -6.52 12.91 5.25
N GLU A 138 -5.27 12.84 5.68
CA GLU A 138 -4.57 13.96 6.31
C GLU A 138 -4.49 15.16 5.36
N GLN A 139 -4.12 14.94 4.09
CA GLN A 139 -4.03 16.02 3.09
C GLN A 139 -5.38 16.65 2.73
N GLU A 140 -6.45 15.87 2.69
CA GLU A 140 -7.76 16.34 2.25
C GLU A 140 -8.63 16.90 3.37
N PHE A 141 -8.49 16.37 4.58
CA PHE A 141 -9.40 16.63 5.69
C PHE A 141 -8.70 17.09 6.97
N GLY A 142 -7.37 17.07 7.04
CA GLY A 142 -6.59 17.54 8.19
C GLY A 142 -6.68 16.67 9.44
N THR A 143 -7.04 15.39 9.28
CA THR A 143 -7.17 14.37 10.34
C THR A 143 -6.15 13.26 10.19
#